data_AF-A0A2V8C8K7-F1
#
_entry.id   AF-A0A2V8C8K7-F1
#
_cell.length_a   1.000
_cell.length_b   1.000
_cell.length_c   1.000
_cell.angle_alpha   90.00
_cell.angle_beta   90.00
_cell.angle_gamma   90.00
#
_symmetry.space_group_name_H-M   'P 1'
#
loop_
_entity.id
_entity.type
_entity.pdbx_description
1 polymer ?
#
loop_
_entity_poly.entity_id
_entity_poly.type
_entity_poly.pdbx_seq_one_letter_code
_entity_poly.pdbx_strand_id
1 'polypeptide(L)'
;KKIDGVKIWTSPEPSRAAAVLSFQPGSLDVRKLSTALYQKDRIGCATRGGQDRPGIRFSPHFYNTHADVEKTVAAIKKYMATGV
;
A
#
# COMPACT_ATOMS: atom_id res chain seq x y z
N LYS A 1 4.08 7.32 10.71
CA LYS A 1 5.31 6.51 10.91
C LYS A 1 5.82 6.04 9.55
N LYS A 2 7.11 6.22 9.23
CA LYS A 2 7.71 5.78 7.96
C LYS A 2 7.95 4.25 7.99
N ILE A 3 7.90 3.59 6.84
CA ILE A 3 8.29 2.19 6.66
C ILE A 3 9.52 2.20 5.75
N ASP A 4 10.62 1.61 6.19
CA ASP A 4 11.86 1.60 5.41
C ASP A 4 11.69 0.79 4.12
N GLY A 5 12.35 1.24 3.05
CA GLY A 5 12.21 0.65 1.71
C GLY A 5 10.92 1.00 0.96
N VAL A 6 9.93 1.64 1.61
CA VAL A 6 8.72 2.11 0.94
C VAL A 6 8.96 3.46 0.27
N LYS A 7 8.69 3.55 -1.03
CA LYS A 7 8.72 4.80 -1.80
C LYS A 7 7.30 5.21 -2.17
N ILE A 8 6.83 6.34 -1.63
CA ILE A 8 5.50 6.87 -1.91
C ILE A 8 5.53 7.68 -3.22
N TRP A 9 4.53 7.43 -4.09
CA TRP A 9 4.35 8.14 -5.35
C TRP A 9 3.35 9.29 -5.25
N THR A 10 2.32 9.12 -4.41
CA THR A 10 1.34 10.17 -4.14
C THR A 10 2.06 11.36 -3.51
N SER A 11 1.74 12.58 -3.98
CA SER A 11 2.30 13.80 -3.40
C SER A 11 1.88 13.94 -1.93
N PRO A 12 2.76 14.42 -1.03
CA PRO A 12 2.36 14.75 0.33
C PRO A 12 1.58 16.07 0.41
N GLU A 13 1.61 16.89 -0.65
CA GLU A 13 0.92 18.18 -0.72
C GLU A 13 -0.59 17.95 -0.78
N PRO A 14 -1.38 18.43 0.20
CA PRO A 14 -2.83 18.19 0.24
C PRO A 14 -3.56 18.70 -1.01
N SER A 15 -3.06 19.77 -1.63
CA SER A 15 -3.63 20.34 -2.87
C SER A 15 -3.38 19.48 -4.11
N ARG A 16 -2.51 18.47 -4.02
CA ARG A 16 -2.12 17.57 -5.12
C ARG A 16 -2.39 16.10 -4.79
N ALA A 17 -3.07 15.85 -3.68
CA ALA A 17 -3.44 14.53 -3.22
C ALA A 17 -4.95 14.49 -2.97
N ALA A 18 -5.58 13.41 -3.43
CA ALA A 18 -6.92 13.05 -3.03
C ALA A 18 -6.83 11.79 -2.15
N ALA A 19 -7.93 11.06 -2.06
CA ALA A 19 -8.05 9.83 -1.29
C ALA A 19 -7.36 8.60 -1.93
N VAL A 20 -6.25 8.78 -2.65
CA VAL A 20 -5.52 7.70 -3.36
C VAL A 20 -4.05 7.70 -2.96
N LEU A 21 -3.60 6.59 -2.40
CA LEU A 21 -2.20 6.34 -2.05
C LEU A 21 -1.61 5.30 -3.00
N SER A 22 -0.58 5.68 -3.75
CA SER A 22 0.24 4.75 -4.53
C SER A 22 1.68 4.74 -4.01
N PHE A 23 2.28 3.56 -3.88
CA PHE A 23 3.67 3.41 -3.42
C PHE A 23 4.31 2.13 -3.94
N GLN A 24 5.64 2.12 -3.98
CA GLN A 24 6.46 0.94 -4.24
C GLN A 24 6.92 0.31 -2.91
N PRO A 25 6.59 -0.96 -2.64
CA PRO A 25 6.98 -1.68 -1.42
C PRO A 25 8.37 -2.32 -1.56
N GLY A 26 9.43 -1.50 -1.61
CA GLY A 26 10.80 -1.99 -1.80
C GLY A 26 10.92 -2.88 -3.04
N SER A 27 11.53 -4.06 -2.87
CA SER A 27 11.69 -5.08 -3.90
C SER A 27 10.62 -6.17 -3.90
N LEU A 28 9.55 -6.05 -3.10
CA LEU A 28 8.51 -7.06 -3.04
C LEU A 28 7.77 -7.19 -4.38
N ASP A 29 7.43 -8.43 -4.74
CA ASP A 29 6.53 -8.69 -5.86
C ASP A 29 5.13 -8.17 -5.50
N VAL A 30 4.68 -7.15 -6.22
CA VAL A 30 3.42 -6.45 -5.93
C VAL A 30 2.19 -7.33 -6.15
N ARG A 31 2.27 -8.35 -7.02
CA ARG A 31 1.16 -9.28 -7.25
C ARG A 31 1.05 -10.24 -6.08
N LYS A 32 2.17 -10.85 -5.66
CA LYS A 32 2.21 -11.71 -4.46
C LYS A 32 1.77 -10.96 -3.21
N LEU A 33 2.24 -9.72 -3.03
CA LEU A 33 1.82 -8.85 -1.94
C LEU A 33 0.31 -8.60 -1.96
N SER A 34 -0.26 -8.22 -3.11
CA SER A 34 -1.71 -7.97 -3.22
C SER A 34 -2.54 -9.21 -2.89
N THR A 35 -2.09 -10.40 -3.33
CA THR A 35 -2.73 -11.69 -3.01
C THR A 35 -2.64 -11.99 -1.53
N ALA A 36 -1.47 -11.80 -0.90
CA ALA A 36 -1.28 -12.06 0.52
C ALA A 36 -2.14 -11.14 1.39
N LEU A 37 -2.16 -9.84 1.10
CA LEU A 37 -3.01 -8.86 1.78
C LEU A 37 -4.50 -9.23 1.69
N TYR A 38 -4.96 -9.65 0.51
CA TYR A 38 -6.36 -10.03 0.32
C TYR A 38 -6.70 -11.33 1.05
N GLN A 39 -5.92 -12.39 0.85
CA GLN A 39 -6.24 -13.73 1.34
C GLN A 39 -5.98 -13.90 2.85
N LYS A 40 -4.87 -13.36 3.35
CA LYS A 40 -4.43 -13.58 4.74
C LYS A 40 -4.94 -12.47 5.66
N ASP A 41 -4.97 -11.23 5.19
CA ASP A 41 -5.27 -10.07 6.03
C ASP A 41 -6.65 -9.44 5.75
N ARG A 42 -7.35 -9.89 4.68
CA ARG A 42 -8.64 -9.34 4.22
C ARG A 42 -8.57 -7.85 3.86
N ILE A 43 -7.47 -7.46 3.20
CA ILE A 43 -7.20 -6.08 2.78
C ILE A 43 -7.19 -6.03 1.25
N GLY A 44 -8.15 -5.29 0.68
CA GLY A 44 -8.24 -5.06 -0.76
C GLY A 44 -7.33 -3.93 -1.23
N CYS A 45 -6.66 -4.13 -2.36
CA CYS A 45 -5.81 -3.14 -3.01
C CYS A 45 -5.74 -3.41 -4.53
N ALA A 46 -5.22 -2.44 -5.29
CA ALA A 46 -4.93 -2.64 -6.71
C ALA A 46 -3.41 -2.64 -6.95
N THR A 47 -2.93 -3.48 -7.84
CA THR A 47 -1.54 -3.40 -8.33
C THR A 47 -1.43 -2.35 -9.43
N ARG A 48 -0.33 -1.59 -9.44
CA ARG A 48 0.05 -0.70 -10.53
C ARG A 48 1.27 -1.29 -11.26
N GLY A 49 1.04 -1.80 -12.46
CA GLY A 49 2.11 -2.31 -13.34
C GLY A 49 2.78 -1.19 -14.16
N GLY A 50 3.65 -1.58 -15.09
CA GLY A 50 4.35 -0.66 -16.00
C GLY A 50 5.69 -0.16 -15.45
N GLN A 51 6.37 0.67 -16.23
CA GLN A 51 7.69 1.22 -15.89
C GLN A 51 7.60 2.54 -15.10
N ASP A 52 6.55 3.32 -15.29
CA ASP A 52 6.34 4.55 -14.52
C ASP A 52 5.71 4.26 -13.17
N ARG A 53 6.51 4.43 -12.11
CA ARG A 53 6.08 4.40 -10.70
C ARG A 53 5.19 3.16 -10.39
N PRO A 54 5.69 1.93 -10.63
CA PRO A 54 4.96 0.70 -10.32
C PRO A 54 4.72 0.58 -8.81
N GLY A 55 3.85 -0.34 -8.41
CA GLY A 55 3.62 -0.57 -6.99
C GLY A 55 2.22 -1.09 -6.66
N ILE A 56 1.74 -0.66 -5.51
CA ILE A 56 0.41 -0.94 -4.98
C ILE A 56 -0.35 0.37 -4.79
N ARG A 57 -1.67 0.31 -4.93
CA ARG A 57 -2.59 1.44 -4.74
C ARG A 57 -3.67 1.08 -3.74
N PHE A 58 -3.85 1.98 -2.78
CA PHE A 58 -4.98 2.03 -1.86
C PHE A 58 -5.82 3.26 -2.15
N SER A 59 -7.11 3.16 -1.87
CA SER A 59 -8.05 4.26 -2.00
C SER A 59 -8.95 4.33 -0.77
N PRO A 60 -8.43 4.77 0.39
CA PRO A 60 -9.25 4.90 1.59
C PRO A 60 -10.42 5.84 1.33
N HIS A 61 -11.64 5.43 1.64
CA HIS A 61 -12.86 6.22 1.43
C HIS A 61 -13.72 6.24 2.69
N PHE A 62 -14.89 6.89 2.62
CA PHE A 62 -15.80 7.10 3.75
C PHE A 62 -16.35 5.82 4.40
N TYR A 63 -16.11 4.65 3.82
CA TYR A 63 -16.44 3.35 4.44
C TYR A 63 -15.28 2.77 5.26
N ASN A 64 -14.09 3.38 5.22
CA ASN A 64 -12.93 2.94 5.98
C ASN A 64 -12.83 3.69 7.31
N THR A 65 -12.44 2.95 8.34
CA THR A 65 -12.13 3.48 9.65
C THR A 65 -10.63 3.73 9.81
N HIS A 66 -10.23 4.51 10.81
CA HIS A 66 -8.83 4.61 11.20
C HIS A 66 -8.22 3.25 11.58
N ALA A 67 -9.02 2.34 12.15
CA ALA A 67 -8.57 0.99 12.48
C ALA A 67 -8.21 0.18 11.21
N ASP A 68 -8.95 0.35 10.11
CA ASP A 68 -8.62 -0.27 8.83
C ASP A 68 -7.28 0.24 8.28
N VAL A 69 -7.01 1.54 8.44
CA VAL A 69 -5.73 2.15 8.05
C VAL A 69 -4.59 1.60 8.89
N GLU A 70 -4.72 1.55 10.21
CA GLU A 70 -3.67 1.02 11.09
C GLU A 70 -3.41 -0.48 10.84
N LYS A 71 -4.47 -1.27 10.63
CA LYS A 71 -4.36 -2.69 10.24
C LYS A 71 -3.59 -2.83 8.92
N THR A 72 -3.88 -1.96 7.95
CA THR A 72 -3.19 -1.95 6.66
C THR A 72 -1.71 -1.60 6.81
N VAL A 73 -1.39 -0.57 7.58
CA VAL A 73 0.00 -0.17 7.85
C VAL A 73 0.77 -1.31 8.55
N ALA A 74 0.14 -1.98 9.51
CA ALA A 74 0.76 -3.12 10.21
C ALA A 74 1.04 -4.30 9.26
N ALA A 75 0.09 -4.64 8.39
CA ALA A 75 0.27 -5.70 7.39
C ALA A 75 1.39 -5.39 6.40
N ILE A 76 1.46 -4.15 5.89
CA ILE A 76 2.56 -3.73 5.00
C ILE A 76 3.91 -3.83 5.71
N LYS A 77 4.02 -3.36 6.97
CA LYS A 77 5.26 -3.51 7.75
C LYS A 77 5.69 -4.96 7.91
N LYS A 78 4.75 -5.86 8.21
CA LYS A 78 5.00 -7.30 8.33
C LYS A 78 5.62 -7.85 7.05
N TYR A 79 4.99 -7.62 5.89
CA TYR A 79 5.50 -8.15 4.62
C TYR A 79 6.80 -7.49 4.17
N MET A 80 7.00 -6.20 4.48
CA MET A 80 8.30 -5.54 4.26
C MET A 80 9.43 -6.17 5.07
N ALA A 81 9.14 -6.70 6.27
CA ALA A 81 10.14 -7.36 7.11
C ALA A 81 10.32 -8.86 6.79
N THR A 82 9.27 -9.54 6.33
CA THR A 82 9.24 -11.01 6.22
C THR A 82 9.21 -11.54 4.78
N GLY A 83 9.02 -10.67 3.79
CA GLY A 83 8.76 -11.09 2.41
C GLY A 83 7.29 -11.50 2.20
N VAL A 84 6.96 -11.92 0.97
CA VAL A 84 5.61 -12.33 0.55
C VAL A 84 5.56 -13.74 -0.01
#